data_AF-A0AA43ILF7-F1
#
_entry.id   AF-A0AA43ILF7-F1
#
_cell.length_a   1.000
_cell.length_b   1.000
_cell.length_c   1.000
_cell.angle_alpha   90.00
_cell.angle_beta   90.00
_cell.angle_gamma   90.00
#
_symmetry.space_group_name_H-M   'P 1'
#
loop_
_entity.id
_entity.type
_entity.pdbx_description
1 polymer ?
#
loop_
_entity_poly.entity_id
_entity_poly.type
_entity_poly.pdbx_seq_one_letter_code
_entity_poly.pdbx_strand_id
1 'polypeptide(L)'
;MKPMQNDQGMSLVEVMVSAVIAGIALMGMLGAVEISSRYAQQSVMSSRAMELAQARLDMKRSVQWPLLLEDDLDRDGIAETHMTDDGTGPDVTAGDGVYTAMHERDGITVVWAVETDLPGPLSATGMVRIRATASYAGRNNEKREVQMATMRANPSYVGQR
;
A
#
# COMPACT_ATOMS: atom_id res chain seq x y z
N MET A 1 -56.99 -47.92 -2.30
CA MET A 1 -56.07 -48.01 -3.45
C MET A 1 -54.94 -47.03 -3.22
N LYS A 2 -53.71 -47.53 -3.12
CA LYS A 2 -52.48 -46.77 -2.80
C LYS A 2 -51.91 -46.24 -4.12
N PRO A 3 -51.53 -44.96 -4.26
CA PRO A 3 -50.93 -44.50 -5.51
C PRO A 3 -49.61 -45.22 -5.74
N MET A 4 -49.46 -45.82 -6.91
CA MET A 4 -48.22 -46.44 -7.38
C MET A 4 -47.13 -45.36 -7.44
N GLN A 5 -46.03 -45.57 -6.72
CA GLN A 5 -44.79 -44.84 -6.95
C GLN A 5 -44.34 -45.16 -8.37
N ASN A 6 -44.22 -44.11 -9.17
CA ASN A 6 -43.80 -44.19 -10.56
C ASN A 6 -42.26 -44.30 -10.55
N ASP A 7 -41.73 -45.52 -10.50
CA ASP A 7 -40.30 -45.81 -10.72
C ASP A 7 -39.99 -45.62 -12.21
N GLN A 8 -39.94 -44.35 -12.66
CA GLN A 8 -39.40 -44.00 -13.96
C GLN A 8 -37.88 -44.01 -13.88
N GLY A 9 -37.23 -45.02 -14.44
CA GLY A 9 -35.77 -45.06 -14.57
C GLY A 9 -35.25 -43.88 -15.41
N MET A 10 -34.11 -43.31 -15.00
CA MET A 10 -33.47 -42.20 -15.73
C MET A 10 -33.16 -42.61 -17.17
N SER A 11 -33.58 -41.78 -18.12
CA SER A 11 -33.23 -41.94 -19.54
C SER A 11 -31.75 -41.60 -19.76
N LEU A 12 -31.10 -42.28 -20.71
CA LEU A 12 -29.70 -41.99 -21.09
C LEU A 12 -29.53 -40.51 -21.52
N VAL A 13 -30.55 -39.94 -22.18
CA VAL A 13 -30.58 -38.52 -22.57
C VAL A 13 -30.57 -37.61 -21.34
N GLU A 14 -31.29 -37.97 -20.29
CA GLU A 14 -31.38 -37.19 -19.05
C GLU A 14 -30.02 -37.15 -18.34
N VAL A 15 -29.35 -38.29 -18.21
CA VAL A 15 -27.99 -38.37 -17.64
C VAL A 15 -27.00 -37.54 -18.46
N MET A 16 -27.09 -37.59 -19.79
CA MET A 16 -26.23 -36.77 -20.66
C MET A 16 -26.47 -35.28 -20.46
N VAL A 17 -27.73 -34.85 -20.38
CA VAL A 17 -28.08 -33.44 -20.14
C VAL A 17 -27.62 -32.99 -18.75
N SER A 18 -27.84 -33.80 -17.72
CA SER A 18 -27.35 -33.52 -16.36
C SER A 18 -25.83 -33.40 -16.31
N ALA A 19 -25.10 -34.29 -16.99
CA ALA A 19 -23.64 -34.24 -17.06
C ALA A 19 -23.15 -32.96 -17.75
N VAL A 20 -23.80 -32.52 -18.83
CA VAL A 20 -23.47 -31.25 -19.51
C VAL A 20 -23.73 -30.05 -18.60
N ILE A 21 -24.90 -29.99 -17.95
CA ILE A 21 -25.24 -28.89 -17.02
C ILE A 21 -24.25 -28.86 -15.85
N ALA A 22 -23.92 -30.02 -15.27
CA ALA A 22 -22.95 -30.14 -14.20
C ALA A 22 -21.55 -29.68 -14.66
N GLY A 23 -21.13 -30.05 -15.87
CA GLY A 23 -19.86 -29.62 -16.45
C GLY A 23 -19.76 -28.09 -16.59
N ILE A 24 -20.81 -27.44 -17.12
CA ILE A 24 -20.86 -25.98 -17.24
C ILE A 24 -20.84 -25.33 -15.85
N ALA A 25 -21.62 -25.85 -14.90
CA ALA A 25 -21.67 -25.32 -13.54
C ALA A 25 -20.31 -25.42 -12.83
N LEU A 26 -19.61 -26.54 -12.98
CA LEU A 26 -18.27 -26.75 -12.41
C LEU A 26 -17.24 -25.78 -13.02
N MET A 27 -17.24 -25.61 -14.35
CA MET A 27 -16.33 -24.65 -15.00
C MET A 27 -16.62 -23.22 -14.53
N GLY A 28 -17.89 -22.84 -14.42
CA GLY A 28 -18.28 -21.52 -13.89
C GLY A 28 -17.82 -21.29 -12.45
N MET A 29 -17.97 -22.30 -11.58
CA MET A 29 -17.50 -22.23 -10.19
C MET A 29 -15.98 -22.09 -10.10
N LEU A 30 -15.22 -22.89 -10.84
CA LEU A 30 -13.75 -22.80 -10.83
C LEU A 30 -13.27 -21.44 -11.34
N GLY A 31 -13.86 -20.92 -12.41
CA GLY A 31 -13.56 -19.57 -12.91
C GLY A 31 -13.88 -18.47 -11.89
N ALA A 32 -15.02 -18.57 -11.20
CA ALA A 32 -15.39 -17.61 -10.14
C ALA A 32 -14.43 -17.64 -8.94
N VAL A 33 -13.99 -18.84 -8.51
CA VAL A 33 -13.02 -19.00 -7.42
C VAL A 33 -11.67 -18.39 -7.80
N GLU A 34 -11.19 -18.67 -9.01
CA GLU A 34 -9.93 -18.12 -9.48
C GLU A 34 -9.96 -16.58 -9.55
N ILE A 35 -11.01 -16.02 -10.12
CA ILE A 35 -11.20 -14.56 -10.16
C ILE A 35 -11.24 -13.98 -8.75
N SER A 36 -12.02 -14.59 -7.84
CA SER A 36 -12.16 -14.12 -6.45
C SER A 36 -10.84 -14.16 -5.69
N SER A 37 -10.05 -15.22 -5.85
CA SER A 37 -8.73 -15.35 -5.21
C SER A 37 -7.78 -14.21 -5.62
N ARG A 38 -7.79 -13.85 -6.90
CA ARG A 38 -6.98 -12.75 -7.44
C ARG A 38 -7.43 -11.39 -6.90
N TYR A 39 -8.74 -11.16 -6.77
CA TYR A 39 -9.26 -9.93 -6.15
C TYR A 39 -8.93 -9.85 -4.66
N ALA A 40 -9.02 -10.97 -3.93
CA ALA A 40 -8.66 -11.01 -2.53
C ALA A 40 -7.17 -10.68 -2.31
N GLN A 41 -6.27 -11.26 -3.11
CA GLN A 41 -4.83 -10.98 -3.05
C GLN A 41 -4.53 -9.50 -3.33
N GLN A 42 -5.13 -8.92 -4.36
CA GLN A 42 -4.98 -7.49 -4.67
C GLN A 42 -5.47 -6.61 -3.52
N SER A 43 -6.60 -6.96 -2.91
CA SER A 43 -7.15 -6.21 -1.78
C SER A 43 -6.23 -6.28 -0.56
N VAL A 44 -5.65 -7.45 -0.27
CA VAL A 44 -4.66 -7.60 0.82
C VAL A 44 -3.44 -6.71 0.58
N MET A 45 -2.88 -6.70 -0.62
CA MET A 45 -1.72 -5.85 -0.95
C MET A 45 -2.06 -4.36 -0.82
N SER A 46 -3.23 -3.95 -1.30
CA SER A 46 -3.70 -2.57 -1.15
C SER A 46 -3.82 -2.16 0.31
N SER A 47 -4.40 -3.01 1.16
CA SER A 47 -4.54 -2.75 2.60
C SER A 47 -3.18 -2.67 3.29
N ARG A 48 -2.25 -3.59 2.98
CA ARG A 48 -0.88 -3.55 3.52
C ARG A 48 -0.11 -2.31 3.10
N ALA A 49 -0.21 -1.91 1.82
CA ALA A 49 0.42 -0.69 1.33
C ALA A 49 -0.11 0.54 2.06
N MET A 50 -1.43 0.59 2.29
CA MET A 50 -2.05 1.66 3.07
C MET A 50 -1.58 1.67 4.52
N GLU A 51 -1.54 0.51 5.17
CA GLU A 51 -1.04 0.34 6.53
C GLU A 51 0.41 0.81 6.67
N LEU A 52 1.28 0.41 5.75
CA LEU A 52 2.69 0.80 5.76
C LEU A 52 2.89 2.30 5.52
N ALA A 53 2.15 2.89 4.57
CA ALA A 53 2.19 4.34 4.33
C ALA A 53 1.69 5.12 5.55
N GLN A 54 0.60 4.67 6.17
CA GLN A 54 0.03 5.28 7.37
C GLN A 54 0.98 5.16 8.56
N ALA A 55 1.54 3.96 8.79
CA ALA A 55 2.50 3.72 9.87
C ALA A 55 3.75 4.60 9.70
N ARG A 56 4.26 4.76 8.47
CA ARG A 56 5.38 5.65 8.18
C ARG A 56 5.05 7.10 8.52
N LEU A 57 3.87 7.56 8.14
CA LEU A 57 3.40 8.90 8.45
C LEU A 57 3.25 9.12 9.95
N ASP A 58 2.66 8.17 10.67
CA ASP A 58 2.47 8.28 12.13
C ASP A 58 3.80 8.27 12.89
N MET A 59 4.80 7.50 12.44
CA MET A 59 6.16 7.56 12.98
C MET A 59 6.79 8.94 12.77
N LYS A 60 6.78 9.48 11.55
CA LYS A 60 7.37 10.81 11.29
C LYS A 60 6.65 11.94 12.04
N ARG A 61 5.36 11.78 12.34
CA ARG A 61 4.62 12.74 13.16
C ARG A 61 5.03 12.71 14.64
N SER A 62 5.40 11.56 15.17
CA SER A 62 5.73 11.40 16.60
C SER A 62 7.19 11.72 16.94
N VAL A 63 8.11 11.61 15.96
CA VAL A 63 9.54 11.92 16.12
C VAL A 63 9.77 13.39 16.50
N GLN A 64 10.82 13.70 17.26
CA GLN A 64 11.17 15.07 17.60
C GLN A 64 11.61 15.87 16.36
N TRP A 65 11.36 17.19 16.34
CA TRP A 65 11.68 18.03 15.17
C TRP A 65 13.14 17.92 14.70
N PRO A 66 14.16 17.93 15.57
CA PRO A 66 15.56 17.83 15.14
C PRO A 66 15.91 16.48 14.49
N LEU A 67 15.16 15.42 14.82
CA LEU A 67 15.38 14.06 14.33
C LEU A 67 14.46 13.71 13.14
N LEU A 68 13.76 14.70 12.58
CA LEU A 68 12.74 14.44 11.56
C LEU A 68 13.31 13.79 10.28
N LEU A 69 14.58 14.02 9.97
CA LEU A 69 15.29 13.43 8.82
C LEU A 69 16.01 12.13 9.17
N GLU A 70 15.91 11.69 10.42
CA GLU A 70 16.46 10.42 10.86
C GLU A 70 15.34 9.40 10.95
N ASP A 71 15.66 8.16 10.60
CA ASP A 71 14.75 7.03 10.64
C ASP A 71 15.44 5.85 11.32
N ASP A 72 14.90 5.51 12.47
CA ASP A 72 15.09 4.24 13.16
C ASP A 72 13.99 3.28 12.68
N LEU A 73 14.36 2.36 11.79
CA LEU A 73 13.45 1.47 11.08
C LEU A 73 13.04 0.26 11.92
N ASP A 74 13.91 -0.21 12.81
CA ASP A 74 13.67 -1.41 13.65
C ASP A 74 13.32 -1.08 15.12
N ARG A 75 13.43 0.19 15.50
CA ARG A 75 13.12 0.77 16.81
C ARG A 75 14.08 0.36 17.90
N ASP A 76 15.35 0.13 17.57
CA ASP A 76 16.39 -0.18 18.56
C ASP A 76 17.02 1.08 19.20
N GLY A 77 16.63 2.28 18.72
CA GLY A 77 17.12 3.58 19.18
C GLY A 77 18.27 4.14 18.36
N ILE A 78 18.73 3.44 17.32
CA ILE A 78 19.76 3.86 16.38
C ILE A 78 19.07 4.31 15.09
N ALA A 79 19.59 5.36 14.44
CA ALA A 79 19.10 5.74 13.13
C ALA A 79 19.85 4.97 12.05
N GLU A 80 19.15 4.15 11.25
CA GLU A 80 19.76 3.46 10.10
C GLU A 80 19.70 4.30 8.83
N THR A 81 18.70 5.18 8.73
CA THR A 81 18.43 5.91 7.50
C THR A 81 18.41 7.42 7.77
N HIS A 82 19.18 8.15 6.97
CA HIS A 82 19.15 9.60 6.90
C HIS A 82 18.50 10.03 5.60
N MET A 83 17.50 10.91 5.70
CA MET A 83 16.83 11.48 4.54
C MET A 83 17.73 12.55 3.91
N THR A 84 17.92 12.47 2.60
CA THR A 84 18.78 13.40 1.84
C THR A 84 17.98 14.15 0.79
N ASP A 85 18.48 15.36 0.48
CA ASP A 85 18.05 16.24 -0.61
C ASP A 85 19.27 16.41 -1.54
N ASP A 86 19.60 15.34 -2.28
CA ASP A 86 20.82 15.17 -3.07
C ASP A 86 20.57 14.86 -4.56
N GLY A 87 19.30 14.76 -4.97
CA GLY A 87 18.86 14.41 -6.31
C GLY A 87 19.16 12.97 -6.70
N THR A 88 19.30 12.06 -5.73
CA THR A 88 19.58 10.64 -5.97
C THR A 88 18.49 9.72 -5.44
N GLY A 89 18.34 8.56 -6.09
CA GLY A 89 17.41 7.52 -5.68
C GLY A 89 15.95 8.01 -5.71
N PRO A 90 15.23 8.01 -4.56
CA PRO A 90 13.87 8.54 -4.48
C PRO A 90 13.80 10.08 -4.53
N ASP A 91 14.91 10.77 -4.35
CA ASP A 91 14.99 12.21 -4.53
C ASP A 91 15.27 12.55 -6.00
N VAL A 92 14.39 13.37 -6.58
CA VAL A 92 14.42 13.70 -8.01
C VAL A 92 15.21 14.99 -8.27
N THR A 93 15.23 15.92 -7.32
CA THR A 93 15.79 17.27 -7.55
C THR A 93 16.58 17.73 -6.33
N ALA A 94 17.91 17.76 -6.45
CA ALA A 94 18.78 18.23 -5.39
C ALA A 94 18.54 19.71 -5.01
N GLY A 95 18.47 19.98 -3.72
CA GLY A 95 18.36 21.32 -3.12
C GLY A 95 16.97 21.95 -3.25
N ASP A 96 15.92 21.17 -3.51
CA ASP A 96 14.55 21.67 -3.62
C ASP A 96 13.81 21.74 -2.26
N GLY A 97 14.45 21.29 -1.18
CA GLY A 97 13.87 21.23 0.16
C GLY A 97 12.97 20.01 0.39
N VAL A 98 13.04 19.00 -0.48
CA VAL A 98 12.34 17.72 -0.37
C VAL A 98 13.35 16.64 0.01
N TYR A 99 13.49 16.42 1.31
CA TYR A 99 14.28 15.31 1.80
C TYR A 99 13.51 14.02 1.58
N THR A 100 14.13 12.98 1.05
CA THR A 100 13.46 11.69 0.81
C THR A 100 14.24 10.51 1.38
N ALA A 101 13.51 9.42 1.63
CA ALA A 101 14.06 8.11 1.91
C ALA A 101 13.09 7.03 1.44
N MET A 102 13.60 5.80 1.32
CA MET A 102 12.80 4.66 0.89
C MET A 102 13.13 3.40 1.68
N HIS A 103 12.15 2.51 1.76
CA HIS A 103 12.32 1.17 2.31
C HIS A 103 11.39 0.20 1.60
N GLU A 104 11.88 -1.00 1.34
CA GLU A 104 11.10 -2.07 0.73
C GLU A 104 10.80 -3.16 1.75
N ARG A 105 9.52 -3.54 1.83
CA ARG A 105 9.05 -4.60 2.73
C ARG A 105 7.93 -5.39 2.07
N ASP A 106 8.07 -6.72 2.02
CA ASP A 106 7.06 -7.65 1.51
C ASP A 106 6.57 -7.33 0.08
N GLY A 107 7.48 -6.86 -0.79
CA GLY A 107 7.17 -6.46 -2.18
C GLY A 107 6.43 -5.14 -2.31
N ILE A 108 6.39 -4.34 -1.23
CA ILE A 108 5.88 -2.97 -1.19
C ILE A 108 7.06 -2.04 -0.96
N THR A 109 7.28 -1.11 -1.89
CA THR A 109 8.27 -0.04 -1.73
C THR A 109 7.58 1.19 -1.15
N VAL A 110 7.98 1.58 0.06
CA VAL A 110 7.51 2.79 0.73
C VAL A 110 8.56 3.87 0.56
N VAL A 111 8.20 4.95 -0.10
CA VAL A 111 9.00 6.17 -0.21
C VAL A 111 8.34 7.23 0.67
N TRP A 112 9.11 7.92 1.50
CA TRP A 112 8.60 9.06 2.25
C TRP A 112 9.46 10.28 2.04
N ALA A 113 8.80 11.44 2.12
CA ALA A 113 9.39 12.73 1.88
C ALA A 113 8.99 13.71 2.98
N VAL A 114 9.94 14.58 3.34
CA VAL A 114 9.74 15.74 4.19
C VAL A 114 10.04 16.97 3.34
N GLU A 115 8.98 17.68 2.99
CA GLU A 115 9.02 18.87 2.13
C GLU A 115 8.91 20.11 3.02
N THR A 116 9.91 20.98 2.97
CA THR A 116 9.97 22.24 3.73
C THR A 116 9.22 23.36 3.02
N ASP A 117 8.56 24.25 3.77
CA ASP A 117 7.89 25.43 3.21
C ASP A 117 8.85 26.43 2.54
N LEU A 118 10.10 26.46 3.00
CA LEU A 118 11.18 27.31 2.51
C LEU A 118 12.45 26.47 2.31
N PRO A 119 13.19 26.67 1.21
CA PRO A 119 14.49 26.04 1.02
C PRO A 119 15.45 26.41 2.15
N GLY A 120 16.13 25.42 2.72
CA GLY A 120 17.10 25.64 3.79
C GLY A 120 17.04 24.57 4.89
N PRO A 121 17.75 24.81 6.01
CA PRO A 121 17.77 23.85 7.13
C PRO A 121 16.42 23.80 7.83
N LEU A 122 15.99 22.60 8.23
CA LEU A 122 14.74 22.35 8.95
C LEU A 122 14.52 23.22 10.20
N SER A 123 15.58 23.71 10.83
CA SER A 123 15.48 24.60 11.99
C SER A 123 14.87 25.97 11.66
N ALA A 124 14.98 26.41 10.40
CA ALA A 124 14.46 27.70 9.92
C ALA A 124 13.06 27.60 9.30
N THR A 125 12.56 26.37 9.13
CA THR A 125 11.27 26.04 8.52
C THR A 125 10.14 26.15 9.56
N GLY A 126 9.04 26.82 9.20
CA GLY A 126 7.87 26.97 10.09
C GLY A 126 6.93 25.77 10.02
N MET A 127 6.84 25.13 8.85
CA MET A 127 5.99 23.99 8.61
C MET A 127 6.61 23.03 7.58
N VAL A 128 6.39 21.74 7.79
CA VAL A 128 6.75 20.69 6.83
C VAL A 128 5.52 19.93 6.37
N ARG A 129 5.54 19.51 5.11
CA ARG A 129 4.65 18.48 4.58
C ARG A 129 5.36 17.14 4.64
N ILE A 130 4.79 16.19 5.37
CA ILE A 130 5.27 14.81 5.43
C ILE A 130 4.40 13.99 4.50
N ARG A 131 5.02 13.26 3.58
CA ARG A 131 4.37 12.44 2.57
C ARG A 131 4.92 11.02 2.65
N ALA A 132 4.05 10.02 2.57
CA ALA A 132 4.44 8.62 2.45
C ALA A 132 3.68 8.00 1.29
N THR A 133 4.40 7.41 0.35
CA THR A 133 3.87 6.74 -0.83
C THR A 133 4.30 5.29 -0.79
N ALA A 134 3.35 4.38 -0.61
CA ALA A 134 3.58 2.94 -0.75
C ALA A 134 3.23 2.51 -2.17
N SER A 135 4.15 1.81 -2.83
CA SER A 135 3.99 1.32 -4.19
C SER A 135 4.17 -0.19 -4.27
N TYR A 136 3.36 -0.84 -5.11
CA TYR A 136 3.38 -2.29 -5.27
C TYR A 136 2.94 -2.69 -6.68
N ALA A 137 3.33 -3.89 -7.11
CA ALA A 137 2.90 -4.44 -8.40
C ALA A 137 1.46 -4.96 -8.31
N GLY A 138 0.58 -4.43 -9.17
CA GLY A 138 -0.77 -4.93 -9.37
C GLY A 138 -0.84 -6.10 -10.36
N ARG A 139 -2.06 -6.49 -10.72
CA ARG A 139 -2.39 -7.70 -11.51
C ARG A 139 -1.59 -7.91 -12.81
N ASN A 140 -1.16 -6.83 -13.46
CA ASN A 140 -0.44 -6.86 -14.74
C ASN A 140 0.97 -6.24 -14.64
N ASN A 141 1.61 -6.31 -13.46
CA ASN A 141 2.80 -5.49 -13.14
C ASN A 141 2.55 -3.98 -13.28
N GLU A 142 1.28 -3.56 -13.28
CA GLU A 142 0.94 -2.15 -13.18
C GLU A 142 1.38 -1.64 -11.81
N LYS A 143 2.12 -0.54 -11.78
CA LYS A 143 2.50 0.09 -10.51
C LYS A 143 1.24 0.69 -9.89
N ARG A 144 0.87 0.20 -8.71
CA ARG A 144 -0.19 0.77 -7.87
C ARG A 144 0.46 1.53 -6.74
N GLU A 145 -0.11 2.69 -6.41
CA GLU A 145 0.41 3.57 -5.38
C GLU A 145 -0.69 3.97 -4.41
N VAL A 146 -0.35 4.01 -3.13
CA VAL A 146 -1.16 4.58 -2.07
C VAL A 146 -0.35 5.70 -1.45
N GLN A 147 -0.90 6.91 -1.48
CA GLN A 147 -0.25 8.10 -0.96
C GLN A 147 -0.98 8.62 0.26
N MET A 148 -0.23 8.89 1.32
CA MET A 148 -0.67 9.57 2.53
C MET A 148 0.17 10.83 2.73
N ALA A 149 -0.46 11.89 3.23
CA ALA A 149 0.26 13.13 3.53
C ALA A 149 -0.35 13.84 4.73
N THR A 150 0.49 14.57 5.44
CA THR A 150 0.09 15.39 6.58
C THR A 150 0.98 16.64 6.62
N MET A 151 0.55 17.63 7.39
CA MET A 151 1.38 18.79 7.70
C MET A 151 1.72 18.81 9.18
N ARG A 152 2.91 19.31 9.49
CA ARG A 152 3.40 19.44 10.85
C ARG A 152 4.07 20.80 11.01
N ALA A 153 3.63 21.55 12.02
CA ALA A 153 4.25 22.81 12.39
C ALA A 153 5.50 22.56 13.25
N ASN A 154 6.51 23.40 13.07
CA ASN A 154 7.70 23.44 13.91
C ASN A 154 7.33 24.07 15.26
N PRO A 155 7.40 23.33 16.39
CA PRO A 155 7.03 23.87 17.69
C PRO A 155 8.01 24.95 18.19
N SER A 156 9.21 25.02 17.63
CA SER A 156 10.27 25.96 18.03
C SER A 156 10.40 27.15 17.07
N TYR A 157 9.58 27.24 16.04
CA TYR A 157 9.65 28.33 15.08
C TYR A 157 9.09 29.63 15.68
N VAL A 158 9.90 30.68 15.65
CA VAL A 158 9.59 32.00 16.22
C VAL A 158 9.40 33.10 15.17
N GLY A 159 9.40 32.74 13.88
CA GLY A 159 9.34 33.70 12.77
C GLY A 159 10.70 34.33 12.43
N GLN A 160 10.82 34.87 11.23
CA GLN A 160 11.89 35.82 10.92
C GLN A 160 11.57 37.13 11.66
N ARG A 161 12.54 37.61 12.45
CA ARG A 161 12.47 38.93 13.09
C ARG A 161 12.68 40.05 12.08
#